data_AF-A0A5C6V0J4-F1
#
_entry.id   AF-A0A5C6V0J4-F1
#
_cell.length_a   1.000
_cell.length_b   1.000
_cell.length_c   1.000
_cell.angle_alpha   90.00
_cell.angle_beta   90.00
_cell.angle_gamma   90.00
#
_symmetry.space_group_name_H-M   'P 1'
#
loop_
_entity.id
_entity.type
_entity.pdbx_description
1 polymer ?
#
loop_
_entity_poly.entity_id
_entity_poly.type
_entity_poly.pdbx_seq_one_letter_code
_entity_poly.pdbx_strand_id
1 'polypeptide(L)'
;MKRWFSGIFAMVMCTALPSAYAQEAPSDSAQVVVLRFANSEVDQAVMDRFYTELHDALEATEEMTLAPGGEVTIDDLVMMGGCSTPDEACLAGLQDFVAGERLVYGSIQRSEDVHMFSIYLFDFKTGTFLERIEEKTLRGDDAWVSRGIPAVVEHFVWGESAEVQVQVSGGVDVEVRLDGQVVGQGSQSLDGMAPGEAVISAQSQDGEQRIERVILRRGENPAVYFTFENAIDEAPAVASRASLLPGVGLAALGVAGVVVGVVGQSQLGGLETDAEALVNGRRALAPGDVSRAEELQSQMDRAHTMRIIGFSAGGLALAAGGYLIVRAMGAEEAERNVLSWDVGVGADSVGASVRLDF
;
A
#
# COMPACT_ATOMS: atom_id res chain seq x y z
N MET A 1 3.79 -92.84 42.50
CA MET A 1 2.62 -92.16 41.86
C MET A 1 3.18 -90.87 41.22
N LYS A 2 3.63 -90.84 39.96
CA LYS A 2 2.89 -90.62 38.69
C LYS A 2 1.70 -89.65 38.77
N ARG A 3 1.91 -88.42 38.28
CA ARG A 3 1.00 -87.39 37.69
C ARG A 3 1.93 -86.21 37.31
N TRP A 4 2.27 -85.83 36.07
CA TRP A 4 1.55 -85.51 34.83
C TRP A 4 0.60 -84.30 34.94
N PHE A 5 1.02 -83.20 34.31
CA PHE A 5 0.29 -82.23 33.45
C PHE A 5 0.65 -80.74 33.68
N SER A 6 1.19 -80.14 32.60
CA SER A 6 0.91 -78.82 31.99
C SER A 6 0.66 -77.62 32.91
N GLY A 7 1.37 -76.49 32.80
CA GLY A 7 1.70 -75.80 31.56
C GLY A 7 0.66 -74.69 31.34
N ILE A 8 0.96 -73.47 31.79
CA ILE A 8 0.31 -72.24 31.32
C ILE A 8 1.39 -71.16 31.21
N PHE A 9 1.71 -70.83 29.97
CA PHE A 9 2.53 -69.70 29.54
C PHE A 9 1.66 -68.45 29.74
N ALA A 10 2.01 -67.59 30.70
CA ALA A 10 1.35 -66.30 30.86
C ALA A 10 1.85 -65.34 29.76
N MET A 11 1.09 -65.29 28.67
CA MET A 11 1.25 -64.34 27.58
C MET A 11 0.90 -62.94 28.11
N VAL A 12 1.94 -62.13 28.34
CA VAL A 12 1.82 -60.69 28.61
C VAL A 12 1.30 -60.03 27.33
N MET A 13 -0.02 -59.82 27.25
CA MET A 13 -0.61 -58.91 26.27
C MET A 13 -0.32 -57.48 26.73
N CYS A 14 0.70 -56.85 26.14
CA CYS A 14 0.81 -55.40 26.09
C CYS A 14 -0.39 -54.86 25.29
N THR A 15 -1.43 -54.46 26.00
CA THR A 15 -2.48 -53.60 25.44
C THR A 15 -1.85 -52.24 25.15
N ALA A 16 -1.42 -52.05 23.90
CA ALA A 16 -1.14 -50.73 23.35
C ALA A 16 -2.44 -49.94 23.40
N LEU A 17 -2.57 -49.06 24.40
CA LEU A 17 -3.59 -48.03 24.40
C LEU A 17 -3.35 -47.20 23.13
N PRO A 18 -4.33 -47.04 22.23
CA PRO A 18 -4.24 -46.03 21.20
C PRO A 18 -4.15 -44.70 21.94
N SER A 19 -3.01 -44.03 21.84
CA SER A 19 -2.87 -42.62 22.14
C SER A 19 -3.85 -41.90 21.21
N ALA A 20 -5.09 -41.75 21.67
CA ALA A 20 -5.98 -40.74 21.16
C ALA A 20 -5.26 -39.42 21.46
N TYR A 21 -4.58 -38.90 20.46
CA TYR A 21 -4.27 -37.48 20.41
C TYR A 21 -5.62 -36.80 20.59
N ALA A 22 -5.86 -36.29 21.81
CA ALA A 22 -6.83 -35.22 21.97
C ALA A 22 -6.31 -34.12 21.04
N GLN A 23 -6.91 -34.03 19.86
CA GLN A 23 -6.84 -32.83 19.05
C GLN A 23 -7.29 -31.73 19.99
N GLU A 24 -6.36 -30.88 20.39
CA GLU A 24 -6.63 -29.64 21.08
C GLU A 24 -7.78 -28.99 20.31
N ALA A 25 -8.93 -28.87 20.97
CA ALA A 25 -10.10 -28.26 20.38
C ALA A 25 -9.69 -26.88 19.85
N PRO A 26 -10.25 -26.44 18.71
CA PRO A 26 -9.89 -25.16 18.11
C PRO A 26 -9.96 -24.09 19.19
N SER A 27 -8.92 -23.26 19.28
CA SER A 27 -8.86 -22.10 20.16
C SER A 27 -10.21 -21.39 20.15
N ASP A 28 -10.89 -21.35 21.29
CA ASP A 28 -12.14 -20.61 21.43
C ASP A 28 -11.86 -19.17 21.00
N SER A 29 -12.44 -18.76 19.88
CA SER A 29 -12.33 -17.39 19.39
C SER A 29 -12.99 -16.44 20.38
N ALA A 30 -12.29 -15.38 20.78
CA ALA A 30 -12.80 -14.43 21.75
C ALA A 30 -13.94 -13.61 21.13
N GLN A 31 -15.05 -13.48 21.85
CA GLN A 31 -16.17 -12.64 21.39
C GLN A 31 -15.81 -11.16 21.56
N VAL A 32 -15.79 -10.43 20.45
CA VAL A 32 -15.49 -8.99 20.41
C VAL A 32 -16.77 -8.21 20.20
N VAL A 33 -17.03 -7.25 21.07
CA VAL A 33 -18.09 -6.25 20.91
C VAL A 33 -17.47 -4.97 20.38
N VAL A 34 -17.95 -4.50 19.22
CA VAL A 34 -17.57 -3.20 18.66
C VAL A 34 -18.62 -2.18 19.08
N LEU A 35 -18.21 -1.15 19.83
CA LEU A 35 -19.06 -0.04 20.21
C LEU A 35 -19.18 0.99 19.08
N ARG A 36 -20.18 1.86 19.20
CA ARG A 36 -20.25 3.03 18.34
C ARG A 36 -19.10 3.98 18.66
N PHE A 37 -18.26 4.24 17.67
CA PHE A 37 -17.18 5.22 17.71
C PHE A 37 -17.76 6.63 17.83
N ALA A 38 -17.18 7.42 18.73
CA ALA A 38 -17.47 8.85 18.77
C ALA A 38 -17.01 9.47 17.46
N ASN A 39 -17.83 10.32 16.86
CA ASN A 39 -17.48 11.03 15.63
C ASN A 39 -17.67 12.55 15.79
N SER A 40 -16.81 13.31 15.12
CA SER A 40 -16.90 14.77 15.08
C SER A 40 -16.50 15.25 13.69
N GLU A 41 -17.42 15.90 12.99
CA GLU A 41 -17.21 16.48 11.65
C GLU A 41 -16.79 15.47 10.57
N VAL A 42 -17.03 14.17 10.77
CA VAL A 42 -16.72 13.10 9.80
C VAL A 42 -17.96 12.76 8.97
N ASP A 43 -17.78 12.64 7.65
CA ASP A 43 -18.85 12.23 6.75
C ASP A 43 -19.32 10.79 7.01
N GLN A 44 -20.63 10.56 6.87
CA GLN A 44 -21.23 9.23 7.11
C GLN A 44 -20.61 8.14 6.23
N ALA A 45 -20.27 8.46 4.97
CA ALA A 45 -19.65 7.50 4.06
C ALA A 45 -18.27 7.02 4.55
N VAL A 46 -17.50 7.91 5.18
CA VAL A 46 -16.21 7.58 5.80
C VAL A 46 -16.43 6.66 7.00
N MET A 47 -17.42 6.97 7.84
CA MET A 47 -17.78 6.12 8.98
C MET A 47 -18.25 4.72 8.54
N ASP A 48 -19.14 4.63 7.55
CA ASP A 48 -19.65 3.36 7.02
C ASP A 48 -18.53 2.50 6.46
N ARG A 49 -17.59 3.13 5.72
CA ARG A 49 -16.39 2.48 5.20
C ARG A 49 -15.50 1.96 6.33
N PHE A 50 -15.28 2.77 7.37
CA PHE A 50 -14.50 2.37 8.54
C PHE A 50 -15.11 1.17 9.27
N TYR A 51 -16.40 1.17 9.57
CA TYR A 51 -17.04 0.03 10.24
C TYR A 51 -17.01 -1.24 9.40
N THR A 52 -17.24 -1.13 8.09
CA THR A 52 -17.16 -2.28 7.17
C THR A 52 -15.77 -2.90 7.23
N GLU A 53 -14.72 -2.09 7.02
CA GLU A 53 -13.35 -2.58 7.03
C GLU A 53 -12.94 -3.12 8.40
N LEU A 54 -13.34 -2.47 9.50
CA LEU A 54 -13.06 -2.93 10.86
C LEU A 54 -13.71 -4.28 11.14
N HIS A 55 -14.99 -4.46 10.79
CA HIS A 55 -15.68 -5.73 10.98
C HIS A 55 -15.06 -6.84 10.14
N ASP A 56 -14.84 -6.59 8.84
CA ASP A 56 -14.22 -7.54 7.93
C ASP A 56 -12.82 -7.96 8.43
N ALA A 57 -12.03 -7.02 8.94
CA ALA A 57 -10.70 -7.29 9.46
C ALA A 57 -10.71 -8.10 10.76
N LEU A 58 -11.62 -7.78 11.69
CA LEU A 58 -11.77 -8.53 12.95
C LEU A 58 -12.23 -9.97 12.69
N GLU A 59 -13.21 -10.18 11.80
CA GLU A 59 -13.69 -11.52 11.42
C GLU A 59 -12.64 -12.33 10.64
N ALA A 60 -11.73 -11.64 9.93
CA ALA A 60 -10.61 -12.30 9.26
C ALA A 60 -9.53 -12.81 10.23
N THR A 61 -9.57 -12.41 11.51
CA THR A 61 -8.72 -13.03 12.52
C THR A 61 -9.36 -14.33 13.00
N GLU A 62 -8.63 -15.46 12.92
CA GLU A 62 -9.13 -16.74 13.47
C GLU A 62 -9.33 -16.68 15.01
N GLU A 63 -8.82 -15.62 15.65
CA GLU A 63 -8.84 -15.40 17.09
C GLU A 63 -10.09 -14.68 17.61
N MET A 64 -10.86 -14.00 16.75
CA MET A 64 -11.96 -13.13 17.18
C MET A 64 -13.25 -13.41 16.41
N THR A 65 -14.37 -13.35 17.12
CA THR A 65 -15.72 -13.39 16.52
C THR A 65 -16.53 -12.19 16.95
N LEU A 66 -17.24 -11.56 16.02
CA LEU A 66 -18.06 -10.40 16.34
C LEU A 66 -19.32 -10.83 17.10
N ALA A 67 -19.48 -10.31 18.30
CA ALA A 67 -20.73 -10.36 19.04
C ALA A 67 -21.64 -9.19 18.62
N PRO A 68 -22.98 -9.29 18.80
CA PRO A 68 -23.89 -8.20 18.51
C PRO A 68 -23.50 -6.93 19.28
N GLY A 69 -23.01 -5.93 18.54
CA GLY A 69 -22.73 -4.59 19.05
C GLY A 69 -24.02 -3.78 19.18
N GLY A 70 -24.12 -2.96 20.23
CA GLY A 70 -25.19 -2.00 20.40
C GLY A 70 -24.83 -0.63 19.80
N GLU A 71 -25.82 0.26 19.68
CA GLU A 71 -25.61 1.68 19.30
C GLU A 71 -24.93 2.52 20.41
N VAL A 72 -24.46 1.85 21.47
CA VAL A 72 -23.90 2.44 22.70
C VAL A 72 -22.48 2.91 22.43
N THR A 73 -22.15 4.10 22.93
CA THR A 73 -20.78 4.65 22.87
C THR A 73 -20.02 4.32 24.15
N ILE A 74 -18.69 4.49 24.12
CA ILE A 74 -17.90 4.32 25.35
C ILE A 74 -18.30 5.31 26.45
N ASP A 75 -18.67 6.53 26.09
CA ASP A 75 -19.08 7.57 27.05
C ASP A 75 -20.36 7.18 27.79
N ASP A 76 -21.30 6.52 27.10
CA ASP A 76 -22.53 6.00 27.71
C ASP A 76 -22.20 4.92 28.76
N LEU A 77 -21.29 4.00 28.43
CA LEU A 77 -20.87 2.94 29.36
C LEU A 77 -20.08 3.49 30.55
N VAL A 78 -19.16 4.42 30.32
CA VAL A 78 -18.37 5.10 31.37
C VAL A 78 -19.31 5.85 32.33
N MET A 79 -20.31 6.55 31.80
CA MET A 79 -21.33 7.22 32.60
C MET A 79 -22.16 6.22 33.42
N MET A 80 -22.55 5.08 32.83
CA MET A 80 -23.27 4.01 33.54
C MET A 80 -22.43 3.35 34.65
N GLY A 81 -21.12 3.18 34.42
CA GLY A 81 -20.17 2.66 35.40
C GLY A 81 -19.79 3.67 36.49
N GLY A 82 -20.15 4.95 36.32
CA GLY A 82 -19.81 6.02 37.26
C GLY A 82 -18.33 6.39 37.23
N CYS A 83 -17.61 6.09 36.15
CA CYS A 83 -16.22 6.51 35.99
C CYS A 83 -16.14 7.87 35.28
N SER A 84 -15.00 8.55 35.40
CA SER A 84 -14.70 9.78 34.66
C SER A 84 -14.01 9.54 33.33
N THR A 85 -13.30 8.41 33.20
CA THR A 85 -12.44 8.08 32.05
C THR A 85 -12.47 6.58 31.78
N PRO A 86 -12.36 6.13 30.52
CA PRO A 86 -12.30 4.71 30.16
C PRO A 86 -10.88 4.15 30.36
N ASP A 87 -10.41 4.12 31.60
CA ASP A 87 -9.16 3.46 31.97
C ASP A 87 -9.37 1.96 32.28
N GLU A 88 -8.28 1.21 32.47
CA GLU A 88 -8.34 -0.23 32.73
C GLU A 88 -9.19 -0.58 33.96
N ALA A 89 -9.11 0.23 35.02
CA ALA A 89 -9.88 0.02 36.24
C ALA A 89 -11.37 0.23 36.01
N CYS A 90 -11.74 1.26 35.25
CA CYS A 90 -13.11 1.50 34.86
C CYS A 90 -13.64 0.39 33.96
N LEU A 91 -12.93 0.08 32.87
CA LEU A 91 -13.36 -0.89 31.88
C LEU A 91 -13.49 -2.29 32.48
N ALA A 92 -12.58 -2.71 33.37
CA ALA A 92 -12.72 -3.99 34.08
C ALA A 92 -14.03 -4.07 34.90
N GLY A 93 -14.52 -2.95 35.42
CA GLY A 93 -15.80 -2.86 36.12
C GLY A 93 -17.04 -2.90 35.20
N LEU A 94 -16.85 -2.79 33.89
CA LEU A 94 -17.94 -2.74 32.90
C LEU A 94 -18.28 -4.08 32.26
N GLN A 95 -17.59 -5.18 32.63
CA GLN A 95 -17.79 -6.50 32.02
C GLN A 95 -19.26 -6.96 32.04
N ASP A 96 -20.02 -6.62 33.08
CA ASP A 96 -21.40 -7.09 33.25
C ASP A 96 -22.38 -6.35 32.31
N PHE A 97 -21.95 -5.26 31.69
CA PHE A 97 -22.74 -4.46 30.76
C PHE A 97 -22.44 -4.79 29.28
N VAL A 98 -21.39 -5.56 29.00
CA VAL A 98 -20.97 -5.89 27.65
C VAL A 98 -21.04 -7.40 27.45
N ALA A 99 -21.69 -7.84 26.37
CA ALA A 99 -21.93 -9.26 26.12
C ALA A 99 -20.71 -10.03 25.57
N GLY A 100 -19.55 -9.39 25.43
CA GLY A 100 -18.33 -9.96 24.84
C GLY A 100 -17.16 -10.05 25.82
N GLU A 101 -16.16 -10.83 25.45
CA GLU A 101 -14.90 -10.99 26.19
C GLU A 101 -13.92 -9.84 25.90
N ARG A 102 -14.06 -9.21 24.74
CA ARG A 102 -13.25 -8.08 24.29
C ARG A 102 -14.12 -6.92 23.82
N LEU A 103 -13.59 -5.71 23.94
CA LEU A 103 -14.25 -4.46 23.59
C LEU A 103 -13.40 -3.68 22.58
N VAL A 104 -13.98 -3.33 21.44
CA VAL A 104 -13.40 -2.36 20.52
C VAL A 104 -14.19 -1.06 20.60
N TYR A 105 -13.48 0.05 20.83
CA TYR A 105 -14.08 1.38 20.86
C TYR A 105 -13.06 2.44 20.42
N GLY A 106 -13.53 3.66 20.22
CA GLY A 106 -12.65 4.75 19.85
C GLY A 106 -13.37 5.98 19.34
N SER A 107 -12.64 6.82 18.63
CA SER A 107 -13.17 8.03 18.02
C SER A 107 -12.53 8.32 16.67
N ILE A 108 -13.31 8.94 15.79
CA ILE A 108 -12.84 9.48 14.51
C ILE A 108 -13.22 10.95 14.46
N GLN A 109 -12.24 11.82 14.30
CA GLN A 109 -12.47 13.26 14.26
C GLN A 109 -11.87 13.81 12.97
N ARG A 110 -12.57 14.77 12.36
CA ARG A 110 -12.04 15.55 11.25
C ARG A 110 -11.72 16.95 11.74
N SER A 111 -10.55 17.45 11.34
CA SER A 111 -10.22 18.87 11.44
C SER A 111 -9.61 19.29 10.12
N GLU A 112 -10.30 20.19 9.41
CA GLU A 112 -9.94 20.61 8.05
C GLU A 112 -9.87 19.42 7.06
N ASP A 113 -8.67 19.10 6.58
CA ASP A 113 -8.36 17.98 5.68
C ASP A 113 -7.70 16.80 6.40
N VAL A 114 -7.66 16.80 7.74
CA VAL A 114 -7.03 15.75 8.55
C VAL A 114 -8.11 14.94 9.27
N HIS A 115 -8.14 13.64 9.01
CA HIS A 115 -8.93 12.67 9.76
C HIS A 115 -8.04 11.98 10.78
N MET A 116 -8.43 12.04 12.04
CA MET A 116 -7.71 11.46 13.17
C MET A 116 -8.50 10.28 13.73
N PHE A 117 -7.85 9.12 13.81
CA PHE A 117 -8.42 7.87 14.28
C PHE A 117 -7.77 7.50 15.62
N SER A 118 -8.61 7.18 16.61
CA SER A 118 -8.17 6.55 17.85
C SER A 118 -8.98 5.29 18.06
N ILE A 119 -8.32 4.15 18.24
CA ILE A 119 -8.94 2.82 18.26
C ILE A 119 -8.30 2.02 19.38
N TYR A 120 -9.12 1.39 20.22
CA TYR A 120 -8.69 0.66 21.40
C TYR A 120 -9.31 -0.74 21.39
N LEU A 121 -8.51 -1.76 21.69
CA LEU A 121 -8.95 -3.12 21.97
C LEU A 121 -8.67 -3.45 23.43
N PHE A 122 -9.73 -3.63 24.22
CA PHE A 122 -9.64 -4.01 25.63
C PHE A 122 -10.08 -5.45 25.83
N ASP A 123 -9.35 -6.20 26.65
CA ASP A 123 -9.70 -7.56 27.03
C ASP A 123 -10.21 -7.57 28.48
N PHE A 124 -11.49 -7.93 28.67
CA PHE A 124 -12.11 -7.97 30.00
C PHE A 124 -11.54 -9.08 30.88
N LYS A 125 -11.04 -10.17 30.29
CA LYS A 125 -10.50 -11.31 31.03
C LYS A 125 -9.17 -10.97 31.68
N THR A 126 -8.30 -10.25 30.97
CA THR A 126 -7.01 -9.81 31.53
C THR A 126 -7.10 -8.45 32.22
N GLY A 127 -8.11 -7.64 31.86
CA GLY A 127 -8.29 -6.28 32.35
C GLY A 127 -7.28 -5.31 31.75
N THR A 128 -6.78 -5.58 30.53
CA THR A 128 -5.71 -4.80 29.89
C THR A 128 -6.06 -4.44 28.45
N PHE A 129 -5.46 -3.37 27.94
CA PHE A 129 -5.47 -3.10 26.50
C PHE A 129 -4.57 -4.07 25.75
N LEU A 130 -5.12 -4.73 24.75
CA LEU A 130 -4.35 -5.56 23.80
C LEU A 130 -3.73 -4.70 22.71
N GLU A 131 -4.46 -3.70 22.23
CA GLU A 131 -4.02 -2.81 21.16
C GLU A 131 -4.50 -1.39 21.37
N ARG A 132 -3.67 -0.41 20.98
CA ARG A 132 -3.96 1.02 21.12
C ARG A 132 -3.39 1.79 19.95
N ILE A 133 -4.27 2.28 19.09
CA ILE A 133 -3.93 3.29 18.11
C ILE A 133 -4.43 4.64 18.62
N GLU A 134 -3.49 5.55 18.86
CA GLU A 134 -3.79 6.92 19.29
C GLU A 134 -3.42 7.89 18.19
N GLU A 135 -4.35 8.79 17.86
CA GLU A 135 -4.12 9.92 16.96
C GLU A 135 -3.52 9.57 15.58
N LYS A 136 -3.84 8.41 15.00
CA LYS A 136 -3.39 8.07 13.65
C LYS A 136 -4.10 8.97 12.64
N THR A 137 -3.34 9.67 11.81
CA THR A 137 -3.88 10.67 10.88
C THR A 137 -3.89 10.20 9.44
N LEU A 138 -4.95 10.54 8.69
CA LEU A 138 -4.99 10.53 7.23
C LEU A 138 -5.26 11.95 6.76
N ARG A 139 -4.40 12.52 5.91
CA ARG A 139 -4.55 13.88 5.40
C ARG A 139 -4.94 13.84 3.92
N GLY A 140 -6.10 14.42 3.59
CA GLY A 140 -6.56 14.55 2.22
C GLY A 140 -8.07 14.71 2.11
N ASP A 141 -8.56 14.61 0.89
CA ASP A 141 -9.99 14.54 0.62
C ASP A 141 -10.58 13.19 1.05
N ASP A 142 -11.91 13.11 1.06
CA ASP A 142 -12.61 11.90 1.53
C ASP A 142 -12.29 10.67 0.65
N ALA A 143 -11.89 10.86 -0.61
CA ALA A 143 -11.49 9.78 -1.50
C ALA A 143 -10.11 9.21 -1.12
N TRP A 144 -9.15 10.06 -0.77
CA TRP A 144 -7.87 9.66 -0.19
C TRP A 144 -8.07 8.94 1.14
N VAL A 145 -8.87 9.53 2.03
CA VAL A 145 -9.17 8.98 3.35
C VAL A 145 -9.85 7.61 3.22
N SER A 146 -10.83 7.46 2.33
CA SER A 146 -11.52 6.19 2.08
C SER A 146 -10.59 5.07 1.60
N ARG A 147 -9.51 5.41 0.87
CA ARG A 147 -8.46 4.46 0.48
C ARG A 147 -7.49 4.15 1.62
N GLY A 148 -7.32 5.06 2.58
CA GLY A 148 -6.43 4.90 3.74
C GLY A 148 -7.06 4.16 4.91
N ILE A 149 -8.39 4.16 5.03
CA ILE A 149 -9.12 3.47 6.11
C ILE A 149 -8.73 1.99 6.26
N PRO A 150 -8.66 1.17 5.18
CA PRO A 150 -8.22 -0.22 5.30
C PRO A 150 -6.85 -0.34 5.95
N ALA A 151 -5.93 0.58 5.65
CA ALA A 151 -4.60 0.58 6.23
C ALA A 151 -4.62 0.91 7.74
N VAL A 152 -5.44 1.87 8.17
CA VAL A 152 -5.60 2.19 9.61
C VAL A 152 -6.15 0.98 10.38
N VAL A 153 -7.16 0.31 9.81
CA VAL A 153 -7.74 -0.90 10.39
C VAL A 153 -6.73 -2.06 10.38
N GLU A 154 -6.00 -2.24 9.29
CA GLU A 154 -4.98 -3.29 9.19
C GLU A 154 -3.89 -3.12 10.26
N HIS A 155 -3.45 -1.89 10.51
CA HIS A 155 -2.53 -1.58 11.60
C HIS A 155 -3.14 -1.98 12.96
N PHE A 156 -4.41 -1.67 13.19
CA PHE A 156 -5.07 -2.01 14.45
C PHE A 156 -5.20 -3.52 14.67
N VAL A 157 -5.42 -4.30 13.61
CA VAL A 157 -5.69 -5.74 13.78
C VAL A 157 -4.41 -6.56 13.74
N TRP A 158 -3.40 -6.17 12.95
CA TRP A 158 -2.20 -6.98 12.70
C TRP A 158 -0.87 -6.28 13.02
N GLY A 159 -0.90 -5.02 13.48
CA GLY A 159 0.32 -4.28 13.85
C GLY A 159 1.16 -3.84 12.66
N GLU A 160 2.48 -3.79 12.85
CA GLU A 160 3.47 -3.39 11.85
C GLU A 160 3.70 -4.50 10.81
N SER A 161 3.03 -4.40 9.67
CA SER A 161 3.02 -5.47 8.65
C SER A 161 3.08 -4.99 7.20
N ALA A 162 3.32 -3.70 6.95
CA ALA A 162 3.42 -3.15 5.60
C ALA A 162 4.87 -3.15 5.10
N GLU A 163 5.01 -3.11 3.78
CA GLU A 163 6.30 -2.99 3.09
C GLU A 163 6.23 -1.83 2.09
N VAL A 164 7.38 -1.23 1.77
CA VAL A 164 7.49 -0.23 0.71
C VAL A 164 8.86 -0.30 0.06
N GLN A 165 8.87 -0.25 -1.28
CA GLN A 165 10.10 -0.14 -2.04
C GLN A 165 10.37 1.31 -2.38
N VAL A 166 11.53 1.82 -1.96
CA VAL A 166 12.02 3.14 -2.38
C VAL A 166 13.03 2.94 -3.49
N GLN A 167 12.80 3.57 -4.64
CA GLN A 167 13.71 3.57 -5.77
C GLN A 167 14.23 4.98 -6.03
N VAL A 168 15.54 5.15 -5.92
CA VAL A 168 16.21 6.43 -6.19
C VAL A 168 17.05 6.30 -7.46
N SER A 169 16.81 7.22 -8.39
CA SER A 169 17.60 7.40 -9.61
C SER A 169 18.37 8.71 -9.50
N GLY A 170 19.65 8.71 -9.90
CA GLY A 170 20.48 9.91 -9.79
C GLY A 170 21.27 10.06 -8.49
N GLY A 171 21.62 8.95 -7.81
CA GLY A 171 22.64 8.92 -6.76
C GLY A 171 22.42 7.84 -5.69
N VAL A 172 23.49 7.17 -5.24
CA VAL A 172 23.44 6.19 -4.13
C VAL A 172 23.47 6.85 -2.74
N ASP A 173 23.96 8.09 -2.67
CA ASP A 173 24.13 8.83 -1.42
C ASP A 173 22.93 9.74 -1.07
N VAL A 174 21.74 9.43 -1.60
CA VAL A 174 20.50 10.14 -1.28
C VAL A 174 19.95 9.60 0.02
N GLU A 175 19.77 10.47 1.01
CA GLU A 175 19.18 10.08 2.29
C GLU A 175 17.67 9.90 2.14
N VAL A 176 17.16 8.73 2.51
CA VAL A 176 15.73 8.43 2.53
C VAL A 176 15.23 8.58 3.97
N ARG A 177 14.16 9.35 4.12
CA ARG A 177 13.46 9.55 5.38
C ARG A 177 12.01 9.11 5.28
N LEU A 178 11.51 8.48 6.32
CA LEU A 178 10.10 8.18 6.50
C LEU A 178 9.60 9.00 7.69
N ASP A 179 8.54 9.77 7.49
CA ASP A 179 7.93 10.64 8.51
C ASP A 179 8.98 11.52 9.22
N GLY A 180 9.98 11.96 8.45
CA GLY A 180 11.09 12.80 8.91
C GLY A 180 12.26 12.05 9.57
N GLN A 181 12.16 10.74 9.79
CA GLN A 181 13.23 9.91 10.36
C GLN A 181 14.07 9.25 9.26
N VAL A 182 15.40 9.26 9.40
CA VAL A 182 16.30 8.62 8.43
C VAL A 182 16.18 7.10 8.54
N VAL A 183 15.77 6.47 7.43
CA VAL A 183 15.58 5.01 7.35
C VAL A 183 16.64 4.32 6.50
N GLY A 184 17.35 5.06 5.65
CA GLY A 184 18.52 4.55 4.93
C GLY A 184 18.99 5.48 3.81
N GLN A 185 19.71 4.92 2.83
CA GLN A 185 20.26 5.67 1.70
C GLN A 185 20.02 4.94 0.37
N GLY A 186 19.75 5.71 -0.68
CA GLY A 186 19.51 5.21 -2.03
C GLY A 186 18.27 4.32 -2.15
N SER A 187 18.28 3.43 -3.14
CA SER A 187 17.21 2.47 -3.37
C SER A 187 17.23 1.34 -2.34
N GLN A 188 16.10 1.07 -1.69
CA GLN A 188 15.97 0.08 -0.63
C GLN A 188 14.53 -0.43 -0.47
N SER A 189 14.35 -1.58 0.16
CA SER A 189 13.05 -2.04 0.69
C SER A 189 12.98 -1.69 2.17
N LEU A 190 11.83 -1.19 2.60
CA LEU A 190 11.51 -0.95 4.00
C LEU A 190 10.39 -1.91 4.38
N ASP A 191 10.68 -2.81 5.31
CA ASP A 191 9.77 -3.87 5.73
C ASP A 191 9.39 -3.68 7.21
N GLY A 192 8.27 -4.26 7.65
CA GLY A 192 7.80 -4.13 9.03
C GLY A 192 7.32 -2.72 9.35
N MET A 193 6.71 -2.06 8.37
CA MET A 193 6.19 -0.70 8.51
C MET A 193 4.79 -0.72 9.12
N ALA A 194 4.46 0.26 9.94
CA ALA A 194 3.08 0.49 10.38
C ALA A 194 2.18 0.83 9.17
N PRO A 195 1.12 0.05 8.90
CA PRO A 195 0.17 0.42 7.87
C PRO A 195 -0.47 1.80 8.13
N GLY A 196 -0.84 2.49 7.06
CA GLY A 196 -1.43 3.83 7.09
C GLY A 196 -0.79 4.80 6.11
N GLU A 197 -1.11 6.08 6.26
CA GLU A 197 -0.43 7.14 5.53
C GLU A 197 1.01 7.29 6.05
N ALA A 198 1.95 7.38 5.12
CA ALA A 198 3.35 7.66 5.38
C ALA A 198 3.88 8.73 4.41
N VAL A 199 4.79 9.55 4.91
CA VAL A 199 5.49 10.57 4.11
C VAL A 199 6.92 10.11 3.90
N ILE A 200 7.24 9.73 2.67
CA ILE A 200 8.59 9.34 2.28
C ILE A 200 9.25 10.55 1.63
N SER A 201 10.43 10.92 2.11
CA SER A 201 11.22 11.97 1.49
C SER A 201 12.62 11.48 1.18
N ALA A 202 13.16 11.97 0.07
CA ALA A 202 14.52 11.70 -0.36
C ALA A 202 15.27 13.03 -0.45
N GLN A 203 16.45 13.11 0.15
CA GLN A 203 17.27 14.31 0.18
C GLN A 203 18.66 14.03 -0.41
N SER A 204 19.05 14.78 -1.45
CA SER A 204 20.38 14.70 -2.05
C SER A 204 21.42 15.46 -1.20
N GLN A 205 22.71 15.20 -1.43
CA GLN A 205 23.79 15.93 -0.74
C GLN A 205 23.77 17.44 -1.03
N ASP A 206 23.28 17.83 -2.21
CA ASP A 206 23.13 19.23 -2.61
C ASP A 206 21.97 19.94 -1.89
N GLY A 207 21.21 19.19 -1.08
CA GLY A 207 20.08 19.68 -0.30
C GLY A 207 18.75 19.67 -1.04
N GLU A 208 18.69 19.18 -2.28
CA GLU A 208 17.42 18.97 -2.98
C GLU A 208 16.62 17.91 -2.24
N GLN A 209 15.37 18.23 -1.89
CA GLN A 209 14.46 17.30 -1.22
C GLN A 209 13.23 17.06 -2.08
N ARG A 210 12.88 15.78 -2.25
CA ARG A 210 11.63 15.33 -2.86
C ARG A 210 10.79 14.64 -1.79
N ILE A 211 9.48 14.83 -1.83
CA ILE A 211 8.54 14.31 -0.83
C ILE A 211 7.39 13.65 -1.56
N GLU A 212 7.07 12.42 -1.19
CA GLU A 212 5.95 11.66 -1.69
C GLU A 212 5.13 11.12 -0.52
N ARG A 213 3.81 11.08 -0.71
CA ARG A 213 2.86 10.55 0.27
C ARG A 213 2.27 9.27 -0.26
N VAL A 214 2.28 8.23 0.55
CA VAL A 214 1.81 6.90 0.17
C VAL A 214 0.95 6.31 1.26
N ILE A 215 0.01 5.47 0.87
CA ILE A 215 -0.78 4.64 1.79
C ILE A 215 -0.13 3.26 1.79
N LEU A 216 0.39 2.86 2.95
CA LEU A 216 1.04 1.57 3.16
C LEU A 216 0.00 0.56 3.66
N ARG A 217 -0.11 -0.58 2.99
CA ARG A 217 -1.06 -1.65 3.31
C ARG A 217 -0.37 -2.99 3.47
N ARG A 218 -0.97 -3.87 4.25
CA ARG A 218 -0.46 -5.22 4.46
C ARG A 218 -0.52 -6.04 3.17
N GLY A 219 0.59 -6.70 2.84
CA GLY A 219 0.70 -7.54 1.64
C GLY A 219 0.78 -6.75 0.32
N GLU A 220 0.75 -5.42 0.39
CA GLU A 220 1.09 -4.55 -0.73
C GLU A 220 2.55 -4.10 -0.58
N ASN A 221 3.27 -3.99 -1.70
CA ASN A 221 4.63 -3.47 -1.74
C ASN A 221 4.71 -2.36 -2.80
N PRO A 222 4.17 -1.15 -2.50
CA PRO A 222 4.22 -0.02 -3.42
C PRO A 222 5.66 0.42 -3.67
N ALA A 223 5.97 0.79 -4.91
CA ALA A 223 7.25 1.37 -5.29
C ALA A 223 7.14 2.90 -5.40
N VAL A 224 7.94 3.63 -4.61
CA VAL A 224 8.04 5.09 -4.64
C VAL A 224 9.33 5.49 -5.34
N TYR A 225 9.23 6.37 -6.33
CA TYR A 225 10.34 6.73 -7.21
C TYR A 225 10.79 8.17 -6.97
N PHE A 226 12.08 8.35 -6.73
CA PHE A 226 12.71 9.66 -6.65
C PHE A 226 13.77 9.78 -7.74
N THR A 227 13.69 10.83 -8.55
CA THR A 227 14.67 11.10 -9.61
C THR A 227 15.33 12.44 -9.35
N PHE A 228 16.65 12.43 -9.23
CA PHE A 228 17.48 13.63 -9.08
C PHE A 228 18.26 13.89 -10.37
N GLU A 229 18.35 15.15 -10.80
CA GLU A 229 18.96 15.52 -12.08
C GLU A 229 20.50 15.41 -12.09
N ASN A 230 21.12 15.15 -10.93
CA ASN A 230 22.57 15.30 -10.73
C ASN A 230 23.38 14.01 -10.47
N ALA A 231 22.86 12.79 -10.71
CA ALA A 231 23.78 11.68 -11.00
C ALA A 231 23.48 11.03 -12.35
N ILE A 232 23.90 11.75 -13.39
CA ILE A 232 24.54 11.09 -14.52
C ILE A 232 26.02 10.91 -14.14
N ASP A 233 26.29 10.16 -13.07
CA ASP A 233 27.53 9.40 -13.05
C ASP A 233 27.28 8.22 -13.99
N GLU A 234 28.17 8.07 -14.97
CA GLU A 234 28.18 6.99 -15.95
C GLU A 234 27.66 5.70 -15.32
N ALA A 235 26.46 5.26 -15.74
CA ALA A 235 25.93 3.99 -15.30
C ALA A 235 27.02 2.92 -15.53
N PRO A 236 27.57 2.27 -14.49
CA PRO A 236 28.42 1.13 -14.72
C PRO A 236 27.54 0.13 -15.44
N ALA A 237 27.95 -0.23 -16.66
CA ALA A 237 27.29 -1.24 -17.47
C ALA A 237 26.91 -2.40 -16.56
N VAL A 238 25.60 -2.61 -16.38
CA VAL A 238 25.07 -3.68 -15.55
C VAL A 238 25.65 -4.98 -16.10
N ALA A 239 26.66 -5.49 -15.41
CA ALA A 239 27.18 -6.82 -15.64
C ALA A 239 26.08 -7.78 -15.19
N SER A 240 25.24 -8.13 -16.15
CA SER A 240 24.17 -9.11 -16.02
C SER A 240 24.73 -10.43 -15.49
N ARG A 241 24.54 -10.68 -14.20
CA ARG A 241 24.62 -12.04 -13.64
C ARG A 241 23.54 -12.22 -12.57
N ALA A 242 22.32 -12.49 -13.04
CA ALA A 242 21.40 -13.45 -12.43
C ALA A 242 20.16 -13.61 -13.33
N SER A 243 20.19 -14.63 -14.18
CA SER A 243 19.04 -15.44 -14.66
C SER A 243 17.63 -14.84 -14.75
N LEU A 244 17.45 -13.68 -15.37
CA LEU A 244 16.14 -13.26 -15.88
C LEU A 244 16.15 -13.35 -17.39
N LEU A 245 15.12 -14.02 -17.94
CA LEU A 245 14.93 -14.21 -19.37
C LEU A 245 15.09 -12.86 -20.10
N PRO A 246 15.92 -12.77 -21.15
CA PRO A 246 16.32 -11.50 -21.76
C PRO A 246 15.16 -10.63 -22.29
N GLY A 247 13.96 -11.18 -22.44
CA GLY A 247 12.76 -10.41 -22.81
C GLY A 247 12.16 -9.56 -21.69
N VAL A 248 12.26 -9.97 -20.42
CA VAL A 248 11.64 -9.26 -19.29
C VAL A 248 12.37 -7.95 -18.98
N GLY A 249 13.70 -7.95 -19.05
CA GLY A 249 14.50 -6.75 -18.82
C GLY A 249 14.28 -5.63 -19.85
N LEU A 250 14.04 -5.99 -21.11
CA LEU A 250 13.75 -5.02 -22.17
C LEU A 250 12.31 -4.49 -22.11
N ALA A 251 11.34 -5.33 -21.72
CA ALA A 251 9.96 -4.90 -21.51
C ALA A 251 9.85 -3.90 -20.34
N ALA A 252 10.58 -4.13 -19.23
CA ALA A 252 10.63 -3.22 -18.09
C ALA A 252 11.22 -1.84 -18.46
N LEU A 253 12.29 -1.82 -19.27
CA LEU A 253 12.85 -0.56 -19.81
C LEU A 253 11.88 0.17 -20.74
N GLY A 254 11.07 -0.57 -21.51
CA GLY A 254 10.04 0.03 -22.37
C GLY A 254 8.89 0.68 -21.59
N VAL A 255 8.46 0.07 -20.48
CA VAL A 255 7.44 0.67 -19.59
C VAL A 255 7.97 1.95 -18.94
N ALA A 256 9.23 1.98 -18.50
CA ALA A 256 9.86 3.19 -17.97
C ALA A 256 9.90 4.34 -19.01
N GLY A 257 10.20 4.05 -20.28
CA GLY A 257 10.18 5.04 -21.35
C GLY A 257 8.77 5.60 -21.67
N VAL A 258 7.74 4.76 -21.59
CA VAL A 258 6.34 5.19 -21.77
C VAL A 258 5.88 6.08 -20.62
N VAL A 259 6.27 5.78 -19.37
CA VAL A 259 5.94 6.62 -18.20
C VAL A 259 6.60 8.00 -18.31
N VAL A 260 7.87 8.08 -18.72
CA VAL A 260 8.54 9.38 -19.00
C VAL A 260 7.81 10.16 -20.09
N GLY A 261 7.29 9.48 -21.12
CA GLY A 261 6.46 10.11 -22.17
C GLY A 261 5.13 10.67 -21.67
N VAL A 262 4.44 9.96 -20.77
CA VAL A 262 3.15 10.40 -20.18
C VAL A 262 3.34 11.57 -19.20
N VAL A 263 4.41 11.56 -18.40
CA VAL A 263 4.74 12.69 -17.51
C VAL A 263 5.10 13.94 -18.31
N GLY A 264 5.71 13.80 -19.49
CA GLY A 264 5.91 14.92 -20.42
C GLY A 264 4.60 15.49 -20.99
N GLN A 265 3.55 14.67 -21.13
CA GLN A 265 2.24 15.10 -21.64
C GLN A 265 1.42 15.90 -20.62
N SER A 266 1.52 15.58 -19.33
CA SER A 266 0.82 16.34 -18.28
C SER A 266 1.42 17.74 -18.06
N GLN A 267 2.73 17.91 -18.30
CA GLN A 267 3.39 19.22 -18.24
C GLN A 267 3.05 20.13 -19.45
N LEU A 268 2.77 19.54 -20.63
CA LEU A 268 2.36 20.29 -21.82
C LEU A 268 0.96 20.92 -21.68
N GLY A 269 0.01 20.24 -21.01
CA GLY A 269 -1.33 20.80 -20.79
C GLY A 269 -1.35 22.04 -19.88
N GLY A 270 -0.42 22.13 -18.93
CA GLY A 270 -0.20 23.33 -18.11
C GLY A 270 0.40 24.49 -18.91
N LEU A 271 1.41 24.19 -19.75
CA LEU A 271 2.11 25.19 -20.57
C LEU A 271 1.26 25.72 -21.73
N GLU A 272 0.40 24.89 -22.34
CA GLU A 272 -0.55 25.33 -23.37
C GLU A 272 -1.60 26.28 -22.80
N THR A 273 -2.09 26.03 -21.58
CA THR A 273 -3.05 26.90 -20.89
C THR A 273 -2.41 28.26 -20.54
N ASP A 274 -1.15 28.27 -20.11
CA ASP A 274 -0.38 29.49 -19.83
C ASP A 274 -0.03 30.27 -21.11
N ALA A 275 0.28 29.57 -22.21
CA ALA A 275 0.52 30.17 -23.51
C ALA A 275 -0.76 30.76 -24.12
N GLU A 276 -1.91 30.10 -23.97
CA GLU A 276 -3.21 30.62 -24.40
C GLU A 276 -3.63 31.87 -23.61
N ALA A 277 -3.30 31.93 -22.32
CA ALA A 277 -3.51 33.10 -21.47
C ALA A 277 -2.65 34.31 -21.91
N LEU A 278 -1.42 34.07 -22.35
CA LEU A 278 -0.51 35.10 -22.89
C LEU A 278 -0.94 35.61 -24.27
N VAL A 279 -1.46 34.74 -25.14
CA VAL A 279 -1.84 35.09 -26.52
C VAL A 279 -3.23 35.75 -26.59
N ASN A 280 -4.18 35.37 -25.74
CA ASN A 280 -5.51 35.98 -25.70
C ASN A 280 -5.54 37.34 -24.97
N GLY A 281 -4.52 37.64 -24.16
CA GLY A 281 -4.30 38.94 -23.53
C GLY A 281 -3.81 40.01 -24.51
N ARG A 282 -4.64 40.45 -25.46
CA ARG A 282 -4.30 41.54 -26.40
C ARG A 282 -3.98 42.85 -25.69
N ARG A 283 -2.69 43.09 -25.44
CA ARG A 283 -1.97 44.39 -25.42
C ARG A 283 -0.47 44.09 -25.54
N ALA A 284 0.27 44.94 -26.26
CA ALA A 284 1.69 44.75 -26.54
C ALA A 284 2.47 44.30 -25.29
N LEU A 285 3.11 43.13 -25.39
CA LEU A 285 3.91 42.51 -24.33
C LEU A 285 4.98 43.47 -23.84
N ALA A 286 5.14 43.60 -22.52
CA ALA A 286 6.23 44.38 -21.96
C ALA A 286 7.57 43.66 -22.24
N PRO A 287 8.71 44.37 -22.29
CA PRO A 287 10.01 43.75 -22.57
C PRO A 287 10.38 42.59 -21.62
N GLY A 288 9.83 42.55 -20.40
CA GLY A 288 10.01 41.44 -19.46
C GLY A 288 9.18 40.19 -19.77
N ASP A 289 8.11 40.31 -20.55
CA ASP A 289 7.27 39.17 -20.97
C ASP A 289 7.87 38.42 -22.16
N VAL A 290 8.75 39.08 -22.94
CA VAL A 290 9.48 38.46 -24.07
C VAL A 290 10.51 37.45 -23.54
N SER A 291 11.22 37.77 -22.47
CA SER A 291 12.18 36.86 -21.82
C SER A 291 11.47 35.64 -21.24
N ARG A 292 10.29 35.84 -20.65
CA ARG A 292 9.45 34.76 -20.11
C ARG A 292 8.86 33.89 -21.23
N ALA A 293 8.51 34.48 -22.37
CA ALA A 293 8.04 33.74 -23.54
C ALA A 293 9.17 32.90 -24.19
N GLU A 294 10.40 33.42 -24.28
CA GLU A 294 11.56 32.66 -24.78
C GLU A 294 11.93 31.50 -23.83
N GLU A 295 11.82 31.70 -22.52
CA GLU A 295 12.05 30.64 -21.53
C GLU A 295 10.95 29.58 -21.55
N LEU A 296 9.68 29.98 -21.69
CA LEU A 296 8.55 29.06 -21.90
C LEU A 296 8.70 28.27 -23.21
N GLN A 297 9.16 28.92 -24.29
CA GLN A 297 9.39 28.26 -25.58
C GLN A 297 10.55 27.27 -25.50
N SER A 298 11.64 27.62 -24.80
CA SER A 298 12.76 26.72 -24.50
C SER A 298 12.34 25.50 -23.67
N GLN A 299 11.46 25.70 -22.68
CA GLN A 299 10.91 24.62 -21.86
C GLN A 299 9.94 23.73 -22.66
N MET A 300 9.12 24.31 -23.53
CA MET A 300 8.26 23.56 -24.47
C MET A 300 9.08 22.74 -25.47
N ASP A 301 10.15 23.29 -26.05
CA ASP A 301 11.04 22.55 -26.97
C ASP A 301 11.76 21.39 -26.27
N ARG A 302 12.14 21.57 -25.00
CA ARG A 302 12.75 20.52 -24.17
C ARG A 302 11.73 19.42 -23.82
N ALA A 303 10.50 19.80 -23.48
CA ALA A 303 9.40 18.88 -23.22
C ALA A 303 8.99 18.10 -24.49
N HIS A 304 8.91 18.75 -25.65
CA HIS A 304 8.67 18.08 -26.94
C HIS A 304 9.79 17.11 -27.31
N THR A 305 11.04 17.49 -27.07
CA THR A 305 12.21 16.62 -27.35
C THR A 305 12.20 15.40 -26.42
N MET A 306 11.96 15.60 -25.12
CA MET A 306 11.82 14.53 -24.13
C MET A 306 10.64 13.60 -24.44
N ARG A 307 9.52 14.15 -24.92
CA ARG A 307 8.34 13.40 -25.39
C ARG A 307 8.69 12.51 -26.58
N ILE A 308 9.35 13.06 -27.61
CA ILE A 308 9.73 12.31 -28.81
C ILE A 308 10.74 11.21 -28.48
N ILE A 309 11.75 11.51 -27.66
CA ILE A 309 12.79 10.54 -27.27
C ILE A 309 12.19 9.46 -26.35
N GLY A 310 11.38 9.83 -25.36
CA GLY A 310 10.75 8.90 -24.43
C GLY A 310 9.80 7.92 -25.10
N PHE A 311 8.91 8.41 -25.99
CA PHE A 311 7.97 7.54 -26.71
C PHE A 311 8.67 6.68 -27.78
N SER A 312 9.68 7.20 -28.49
CA SER A 312 10.38 6.42 -29.52
C SER A 312 11.30 5.35 -28.91
N ALA A 313 12.06 5.67 -27.85
CA ALA A 313 12.91 4.70 -27.16
C ALA A 313 12.07 3.69 -26.35
N GLY A 314 11.04 4.16 -25.64
CA GLY A 314 10.14 3.31 -24.85
C GLY A 314 9.32 2.36 -25.72
N GLY A 315 8.76 2.84 -26.83
CA GLY A 315 7.99 2.02 -27.78
C GLY A 315 8.82 0.94 -28.45
N LEU A 316 10.05 1.27 -28.89
CA LEU A 316 10.97 0.28 -29.48
C LEU A 316 11.43 -0.77 -28.45
N ALA A 317 11.70 -0.36 -27.21
CA ALA A 317 12.09 -1.28 -26.14
C ALA A 317 10.94 -2.21 -25.73
N LEU A 318 9.70 -1.72 -25.65
CA LEU A 318 8.50 -2.53 -25.39
C LEU A 318 8.25 -3.54 -26.52
N ALA A 319 8.36 -3.12 -27.77
CA ALA A 319 8.21 -4.01 -28.92
C ALA A 319 9.29 -5.10 -28.96
N ALA A 320 10.56 -4.73 -28.72
CA ALA A 320 11.67 -5.69 -28.66
C ALA A 320 11.55 -6.65 -27.46
N GLY A 321 11.16 -6.15 -26.28
CA GLY A 321 10.92 -6.95 -25.09
C GLY A 321 9.77 -7.93 -25.26
N GLY A 322 8.63 -7.47 -25.77
CA GLY A 322 7.47 -8.30 -26.09
C GLY A 322 7.81 -9.41 -27.08
N TYR A 323 8.54 -9.10 -28.16
CA TYR A 323 9.00 -10.08 -29.14
C TYR A 323 9.88 -11.18 -28.51
N LEU A 324 10.80 -10.80 -27.62
CA LEU A 324 11.68 -11.75 -26.93
C LEU A 324 10.95 -12.61 -25.90
N ILE A 325 9.92 -12.08 -25.23
CA ILE A 325 9.06 -12.85 -24.31
C ILE A 325 8.26 -13.90 -25.09
N VAL A 326 7.62 -13.52 -26.20
CA VAL A 326 6.89 -14.46 -27.08
C VAL A 326 7.82 -15.55 -27.63
N ARG A 327 9.05 -15.19 -28.02
CA ARG A 327 10.05 -16.15 -28.48
C ARG A 327 10.53 -17.09 -27.38
N ALA A 328 10.64 -16.62 -26.14
CA ALA A 328 11.06 -17.42 -24.99
C ALA A 328 9.98 -18.39 -24.52
N MET A 329 8.70 -18.09 -24.74
CA MET A 329 7.57 -18.96 -24.38
C MET A 329 7.33 -20.13 -25.36
N GLY A 330 8.13 -20.26 -26.42
CA GLY A 330 8.14 -21.47 -27.26
C GLY A 330 6.95 -21.62 -28.21
N ALA A 331 6.27 -20.53 -28.61
CA ALA A 331 5.19 -20.60 -29.59
C ALA A 331 5.66 -21.25 -30.91
N GLU A 332 5.02 -22.34 -31.30
CA GLU A 332 5.29 -23.05 -32.56
C GLU A 332 5.05 -22.11 -33.76
N GLU A 333 5.82 -22.25 -34.83
CA GLU A 333 5.82 -21.31 -35.97
C GLU A 333 4.45 -21.13 -36.64
N ALA A 334 3.48 -22.03 -36.40
CA ALA A 334 2.11 -21.92 -36.89
C ALA A 334 1.27 -20.86 -36.17
N GLU A 335 1.51 -20.57 -34.89
CA GLU A 335 0.80 -19.52 -34.12
C GLU A 335 1.43 -18.12 -34.29
N ARG A 336 2.66 -18.05 -34.80
CA ARG A 336 3.38 -16.78 -34.99
C ARG A 336 2.80 -15.88 -36.09
N ASN A 337 2.04 -16.43 -37.02
CA ASN A 337 1.38 -15.67 -38.09
C ASN A 337 0.00 -15.11 -37.70
N VAL A 338 -0.49 -15.42 -36.49
CA VAL A 338 -1.83 -15.03 -35.99
C VAL A 338 -1.79 -13.75 -35.15
N LEU A 339 -0.59 -13.32 -34.74
CA LEU A 339 -0.37 -12.13 -33.92
C LEU A 339 0.12 -10.97 -34.80
N SER A 340 -0.78 -10.05 -35.14
CA SER A 340 -0.39 -8.77 -35.72
C SER A 340 -0.30 -7.70 -34.62
N TRP A 341 0.83 -6.99 -34.62
CA TRP A 341 1.10 -5.90 -33.69
C TRP A 341 1.10 -4.62 -34.51
N ASP A 342 0.20 -3.70 -34.18
CA ASP A 342 0.18 -2.37 -34.78
C ASP A 342 0.41 -1.33 -33.68
N VAL A 343 1.39 -0.47 -33.93
CA VAL A 343 1.74 0.64 -33.05
C VAL A 343 1.46 1.92 -33.81
N GLY A 344 0.29 2.49 -33.53
CA GLY A 344 -0.13 3.77 -34.08
C GLY A 344 0.41 4.91 -33.23
N VAL A 345 1.27 5.73 -33.82
CA VAL A 345 1.71 7.00 -33.21
C VAL A 345 0.99 8.13 -33.95
N GLY A 346 -0.07 8.66 -33.33
CA GLY A 346 -0.77 9.86 -33.77
C GLY A 346 -0.23 11.11 -33.06
N ALA A 347 -0.58 12.29 -33.57
CA ALA A 347 -0.21 13.57 -32.96
C ALA A 347 -0.71 13.68 -31.49
N ASP A 348 -1.88 13.12 -31.22
CA ASP A 348 -2.60 13.28 -29.94
C ASP A 348 -2.80 11.96 -29.17
N SER A 349 -2.35 10.83 -29.71
CA SER A 349 -2.48 9.52 -29.04
C SER A 349 -1.43 8.53 -29.50
N VAL A 350 -0.91 7.72 -28.58
CA VAL A 350 -0.17 6.50 -28.90
C VAL A 350 -1.03 5.31 -28.51
N GLY A 351 -1.33 4.45 -29.47
CA GLY A 351 -2.05 3.20 -29.25
C GLY A 351 -1.18 2.03 -29.68
N ALA A 352 -0.95 1.08 -28.79
CA ALA A 352 -0.47 -0.24 -29.18
C ALA A 352 -1.67 -1.19 -29.16
N SER A 353 -1.95 -1.82 -30.29
CA SER A 353 -2.98 -2.84 -30.37
C SER A 353 -2.35 -4.18 -30.73
N VAL A 354 -2.78 -5.21 -30.00
CA VAL A 354 -2.43 -6.60 -30.27
C VAL A 354 -3.68 -7.24 -30.81
N ARG A 355 -3.65 -7.64 -32.07
CA ARG A 355 -4.78 -8.33 -32.70
C ARG A 355 -4.44 -9.81 -32.82
N LEU A 356 -5.31 -10.63 -32.24
CA LEU A 356 -5.31 -12.08 -32.37
C LEU A 356 -6.32 -12.43 -33.47
N ASP A 357 -5.84 -12.78 -34.66
CA ASP A 357 -6.71 -13.19 -35.78
C ASP A 357 -6.95 -14.71 -35.73
N PHE A 358 -7.99 -15.14 -35.00
CA PHE A 358 -8.41 -16.55 -34.89
C PHE A 358 -8.90 -17.14 -36.21
#